data_AF-A0A166YJZ8-F1
#
_entry.id   AF-A0A166YJZ8-F1
#
_cell.length_a   1.000
_cell.length_b   1.000
_cell.length_c   1.000
_cell.angle_alpha   90.00
_cell.angle_beta   90.00
_cell.angle_gamma   90.00
#
_symmetry.space_group_name_H-M   'P 1'
#
loop_
_entity.id
_entity.type
_entity.pdbx_description
1 polymer ?
#
loop_
_entity_poly.entity_id
_entity_poly.type
_entity_poly.pdbx_seq_one_letter_code
_entity_poly.pdbx_strand_id
1 'polypeptide(L)'
;MLDEHDSNDKLIEMNVSLKARKKNPDLPKKWQVRAVTYQIDGKDKTVFTSLPRDKFSANDIANLYHERWEIEQRYRNIKSSMQHNVITLRSKTVELVYQELWGLMLGYNLVRREANLAAVPHKRALNEISFKYACQFIGSQLKVMANALSRQYTPKRLAALRRDLTVFFKEKRPRPSRPRVVKVNKSRYPVNRKAAPLKWTALPTQ
;
A
#
# COMPACT_ATOMS: atom_id res chain seq x y z
N MET A 1 9.57 5.70 -30.83
CA MET A 1 8.23 5.13 -30.52
C MET A 1 7.97 4.10 -31.60
N LEU A 2 7.61 2.87 -31.25
CA LEU A 2 7.50 1.77 -32.23
C LEU A 2 6.09 1.60 -32.76
N ASP A 3 5.08 2.05 -32.02
CA ASP A 3 3.69 2.11 -32.49
C ASP A 3 3.40 3.48 -33.14
N GLU A 4 2.82 3.47 -34.34
CA GLU A 4 2.52 4.67 -35.15
C GLU A 4 1.19 5.35 -34.79
N HIS A 5 0.33 4.70 -34.01
CA HIS A 5 -0.99 5.24 -33.64
C HIS A 5 -1.04 5.82 -32.23
N ASP A 6 -1.90 6.83 -32.05
CA ASP A 6 -2.23 7.39 -30.74
C ASP A 6 -3.13 6.43 -29.95
N SER A 7 -2.49 5.42 -29.36
CA SER A 7 -3.12 4.48 -28.44
C SER A 7 -2.70 4.77 -26.99
N ASN A 8 -3.59 4.49 -26.05
CA ASN A 8 -3.26 4.48 -24.62
C ASN A 8 -2.34 3.31 -24.24
N ASP A 9 -1.94 2.47 -25.19
CA ASP A 9 -1.02 1.36 -25.03
C ASP A 9 0.01 1.42 -26.14
N LYS A 10 1.28 1.68 -25.78
CA LYS A 10 2.37 1.98 -26.71
C LYS A 10 3.62 1.14 -26.41
N LEU A 11 4.27 0.60 -27.43
CA LEU A 11 5.61 0.04 -27.30
C LEU A 11 6.65 1.15 -27.53
N ILE A 12 7.48 1.39 -26.53
CA ILE A 12 8.45 2.48 -26.51
C ILE A 12 9.85 1.90 -26.42
N GLU A 13 10.78 2.52 -27.13
CA GLU A 13 12.20 2.22 -27.05
C GLU A 13 12.88 3.23 -26.13
N MET A 14 13.65 2.75 -25.17
CA MET A 14 14.39 3.54 -24.19
C MET A 14 15.88 3.23 -24.25
N ASN A 15 16.71 4.23 -23.96
CA ASN A 15 18.15 4.00 -23.83
C ASN A 15 18.47 3.31 -22.51
N VAL A 16 19.38 2.34 -22.54
CA VAL A 16 19.92 1.74 -21.31
C VAL A 16 20.92 2.72 -20.71
N SER A 17 20.80 2.99 -19.41
CA SER A 17 21.69 3.95 -18.73
C SER A 17 23.16 3.52 -18.84
N LEU A 18 24.06 4.49 -19.00
CA LEU A 18 25.50 4.23 -19.06
C LEU A 18 26.01 3.52 -17.80
N LYS A 19 25.43 3.84 -16.63
CA LYS A 19 25.77 3.19 -15.35
C LYS A 19 25.41 1.70 -15.35
N ALA A 20 24.26 1.32 -15.91
CA ALA A 20 23.87 -0.08 -16.04
C ALA A 20 24.79 -0.83 -17.01
N ARG A 21 25.12 -0.23 -18.16
CA ARG A 21 26.06 -0.81 -19.14
C ARG A 21 27.49 -0.91 -18.60
N LYS A 22 27.92 0.01 -17.74
CA LYS A 22 29.22 -0.09 -17.05
C LYS A 22 29.27 -1.27 -16.07
N LYS A 23 28.16 -1.57 -15.41
CA LYS A 23 28.04 -2.74 -14.50
C LYS A 23 27.89 -4.06 -15.25
N ASN A 24 27.22 -4.04 -16.39
CA ASN A 24 27.02 -5.20 -17.25
C ASN A 24 27.22 -4.78 -18.73
N PRO A 25 28.43 -4.99 -19.29
CA PRO A 25 28.77 -4.60 -20.66
C PRO A 25 27.92 -5.25 -21.76
N ASP A 26 27.35 -6.43 -21.50
CA ASP A 26 26.55 -7.19 -22.46
C ASP A 26 25.15 -6.59 -22.70
N LEU A 27 24.76 -5.60 -21.91
CA LEU A 27 23.47 -4.93 -22.08
C LEU A 27 23.41 -4.15 -23.40
N PRO A 28 22.29 -4.26 -24.14
CA PRO A 28 22.10 -3.53 -25.39
C PRO A 28 22.09 -2.02 -25.15
N LYS A 29 22.32 -1.24 -26.21
CA LYS A 29 22.23 0.24 -26.14
C LYS A 29 20.81 0.71 -25.83
N LYS A 30 19.82 -0.03 -26.31
CA LYS A 30 18.40 0.29 -26.20
C LYS A 30 17.61 -0.93 -25.73
N TRP A 31 16.48 -0.69 -25.10
CA TRP A 31 15.54 -1.71 -24.65
C TRP A 31 14.11 -1.26 -24.93
N GLN A 32 13.21 -2.22 -25.12
CA GLN A 32 11.80 -1.95 -25.39
C GLN A 32 10.98 -2.13 -24.12
N VAL A 33 9.99 -1.28 -23.95
CA VAL A 33 9.06 -1.31 -22.81
C VAL A 33 7.66 -0.95 -23.27
N ARG A 34 6.65 -1.60 -22.70
CA ARG A 34 5.26 -1.24 -22.95
C ARG A 34 4.85 -0.13 -21.98
N ALA A 35 4.25 0.92 -22.52
CA ALA A 35 3.75 2.07 -21.80
C ALA A 35 2.22 2.10 -21.91
N VAL A 36 1.54 1.99 -20.76
CA VAL A 36 0.08 2.04 -20.66
C VAL A 36 -0.32 3.33 -19.97
N THR A 37 -1.05 4.19 -20.67
CA THR A 37 -1.56 5.47 -20.17
C THR A 37 -3.04 5.37 -19.84
N TYR A 38 -3.44 5.89 -18.70
CA TYR A 38 -4.83 5.90 -18.23
C TYR A 38 -5.08 7.15 -17.37
N GLN A 39 -6.36 7.51 -17.19
CA GLN A 39 -6.75 8.71 -16.45
C GLN A 39 -7.15 8.41 -15.00
N ILE A 40 -6.63 9.22 -14.08
CA ILE A 40 -7.05 9.26 -12.68
C ILE A 40 -7.37 10.71 -12.33
N ASP A 41 -8.59 11.00 -11.87
CA ASP A 41 -9.03 12.34 -11.47
C ASP A 41 -8.71 13.42 -12.54
N GLY A 42 -8.94 13.09 -13.81
CA GLY A 42 -8.67 13.97 -14.96
C GLY A 42 -7.20 14.19 -15.29
N LYS A 43 -6.29 13.39 -14.72
CA LYS A 43 -4.85 13.44 -15.01
C LYS A 43 -4.37 12.16 -15.65
N ASP A 44 -3.62 12.28 -16.73
CA ASP A 44 -2.99 11.15 -17.39
C ASP A 44 -1.85 10.60 -16.51
N LYS A 45 -1.81 9.27 -16.41
CA LYS A 45 -0.79 8.50 -15.71
C LYS A 45 -0.31 7.39 -16.63
N THR A 46 1.00 7.23 -16.74
CA THR A 46 1.61 6.19 -17.56
C THR A 46 2.36 5.19 -16.69
N VAL A 47 2.13 3.90 -16.94
CA VAL A 47 2.81 2.77 -16.30
C VAL A 47 3.65 2.05 -17.34
N PHE A 48 4.91 1.80 -16.99
CA PHE A 48 5.82 1.01 -17.81
C PHE A 48 5.84 -0.43 -17.33
N THR A 49 5.73 -1.38 -18.24
CA THR A 49 5.67 -2.81 -17.92
C THR A 49 6.40 -3.66 -18.97
N SER A 50 6.90 -4.81 -18.54
CA SER A 50 7.41 -5.88 -19.40
C SER A 50 6.34 -6.90 -19.77
N LEU A 51 5.09 -6.74 -19.28
CA LEU A 51 4.00 -7.65 -19.58
C LEU A 51 3.58 -7.54 -21.06
N PRO A 52 3.47 -8.68 -21.76
CA PRO A 52 3.28 -8.68 -23.20
C PRO A 52 1.82 -8.32 -23.57
N ARG A 53 1.65 -7.65 -24.71
CA ARG A 53 0.38 -7.06 -25.16
C ARG A 53 -0.65 -8.08 -25.61
N ASP A 54 -0.19 -9.19 -26.16
CA ASP A 54 -1.00 -10.33 -26.60
C ASP A 54 -1.78 -10.99 -25.45
N LYS A 55 -1.23 -11.00 -24.24
CA LYS A 55 -1.82 -11.69 -23.08
C LYS A 55 -2.56 -10.78 -22.10
N PHE A 56 -2.11 -9.53 -21.96
CA PHE A 56 -2.63 -8.62 -20.93
C PHE A 56 -3.13 -7.34 -21.56
N SER A 57 -4.40 -7.01 -21.33
CA SER A 57 -4.96 -5.76 -21.84
C SER A 57 -4.41 -4.54 -21.10
N ALA A 58 -4.47 -3.37 -21.74
CA ALA A 58 -4.10 -2.11 -21.12
C ALA A 58 -4.95 -1.82 -19.87
N ASN A 59 -6.23 -2.16 -19.91
CA ASN A 59 -7.15 -1.98 -18.78
C ASN A 59 -6.75 -2.86 -17.59
N ASP A 60 -6.38 -4.12 -17.82
CA ASP A 60 -5.93 -5.02 -16.74
C ASP A 60 -4.65 -4.52 -16.09
N ILE A 61 -3.72 -3.98 -16.88
CA ILE A 61 -2.48 -3.37 -16.36
C ILE A 61 -2.79 -2.15 -15.51
N ALA A 62 -3.67 -1.26 -15.98
CA ALA A 62 -4.08 -0.09 -15.22
C ALA A 62 -4.74 -0.50 -13.88
N ASN A 63 -5.69 -1.44 -13.93
CA ASN A 63 -6.37 -1.96 -12.74
C ASN A 63 -5.39 -2.62 -11.75
N LEU A 64 -4.48 -3.46 -12.24
CA LEU A 64 -3.46 -4.10 -11.42
C LEU A 64 -2.53 -3.05 -10.76
N TYR A 65 -2.16 -2.01 -11.50
CA TYR A 65 -1.33 -0.94 -10.95
C TYR A 65 -2.10 -0.09 -9.94
N HIS A 66 -3.41 0.08 -10.11
CA HIS A 66 -4.28 0.71 -9.10
C HIS A 66 -4.34 -0.11 -7.81
N GLU A 67 -4.41 -1.44 -7.90
CA GLU A 67 -4.35 -2.33 -6.74
C GLU A 67 -3.03 -2.22 -5.97
N ARG A 68 -1.96 -1.67 -6.57
CA ARG A 68 -0.70 -1.38 -5.86
C ARG A 68 -0.92 -0.52 -4.63
N TRP A 69 -1.90 0.41 -4.63
CA TRP A 69 -2.21 1.23 -3.45
C TRP A 69 -2.54 0.34 -2.24
N GLU A 70 -3.10 -0.85 -2.45
CA GLU A 70 -3.42 -1.75 -1.35
C GLU A 70 -2.25 -1.97 -0.41
N ILE A 71 -1.00 -2.06 -0.93
CA ILE A 71 0.20 -2.27 -0.10
C ILE A 71 0.39 -1.19 0.96
N GLU A 72 0.07 0.07 0.66
CA GLU A 72 0.16 1.17 1.62
C GLU A 72 -0.83 0.99 2.76
N GLN A 73 -2.02 0.49 2.45
CA GLN A 73 -3.02 0.14 3.45
C GLN A 73 -2.56 -1.05 4.30
N ARG A 74 -1.83 -2.01 3.71
CA ARG A 74 -1.21 -3.13 4.45
C ARG A 74 -0.15 -2.62 5.43
N TYR A 75 0.74 -1.73 4.99
CA TYR A 75 1.73 -1.10 5.87
C TYR A 75 1.08 -0.30 6.99
N ARG A 76 0.01 0.46 6.71
CA ARG A 76 -0.77 1.15 7.75
C ARG A 76 -1.34 0.16 8.76
N ASN A 77 -1.88 -0.97 8.32
CA ASN A 77 -2.46 -1.97 9.22
C ASN A 77 -1.40 -2.58 10.16
N ILE A 78 -0.21 -2.87 9.66
CA ILE A 78 0.90 -3.37 10.49
C ILE A 78 1.32 -2.30 11.51
N LYS A 79 1.64 -1.08 11.05
CA LYS A 79 2.15 0.00 11.90
C LYS A 79 1.12 0.55 12.90
N SER A 80 -0.15 0.62 12.50
CA SER A 80 -1.20 1.25 13.29
C SER A 80 -2.03 0.22 14.04
N SER A 81 -2.61 -0.76 13.34
CA SER A 81 -3.58 -1.68 13.94
C SER A 81 -2.92 -2.78 14.78
N MET A 82 -1.82 -3.39 14.31
CA MET A 82 -1.12 -4.42 15.10
C MET A 82 -0.27 -3.81 16.21
N GLN A 83 0.42 -2.71 15.91
CA GLN A 83 1.37 -2.08 16.83
C GLN A 83 0.77 -0.95 17.68
N HIS A 84 -0.53 -0.68 17.57
CA HIS A 84 -1.20 0.41 18.31
C HIS A 84 -0.52 1.78 18.12
N ASN A 85 0.02 2.05 16.92
CA ASN A 85 0.83 3.23 16.57
C ASN A 85 2.16 3.35 17.33
N VAL A 86 2.62 2.31 18.00
CA VAL A 86 3.98 2.27 18.54
C VAL A 86 4.95 2.10 17.37
N ILE A 87 5.84 3.08 17.18
CA ILE A 87 6.75 3.13 16.04
C ILE A 87 8.03 2.31 16.30
N THR A 88 8.37 2.08 17.58
CA THR A 88 9.60 1.41 17.98
C THR A 88 9.39 -0.06 18.29
N LEU A 89 10.20 -0.91 17.66
CA LEU A 89 10.34 -2.32 18.03
C LEU A 89 11.03 -2.44 19.40
N ARG A 90 10.77 -3.54 20.12
CA ARG A 90 11.26 -3.70 21.50
C ARG A 90 12.67 -4.25 21.58
N SER A 91 13.07 -5.01 20.55
CA SER A 91 14.34 -5.71 20.51
C SER A 91 15.52 -4.74 20.40
N LYS A 92 16.61 -5.04 21.12
CA LYS A 92 17.83 -4.20 21.15
C LYS A 92 18.99 -4.75 20.30
N THR A 93 18.89 -5.98 19.81
CA THR A 93 19.89 -6.59 18.93
C THR A 93 19.36 -6.75 17.52
N VAL A 94 20.24 -6.68 16.52
CA VAL A 94 19.87 -6.76 15.09
C VAL A 94 19.12 -8.06 14.78
N GLU A 95 19.59 -9.18 15.29
CA GLU A 95 18.98 -10.49 15.09
C GLU A 95 17.53 -10.55 15.64
N LEU A 96 17.32 -10.10 16.88
CA LEU A 96 15.99 -10.09 17.49
C LEU A 96 15.06 -9.08 16.83
N VAL A 97 15.58 -7.96 16.30
CA VAL A 97 14.80 -7.01 15.49
C VAL A 97 14.27 -7.68 14.21
N TYR A 98 15.10 -8.48 13.52
CA TYR A 98 14.62 -9.27 12.38
C TYR A 98 13.56 -10.29 12.82
N GLN A 99 13.77 -11.00 13.91
CA GLN A 99 12.78 -11.95 14.46
C GLN A 99 11.44 -11.26 14.76
N GLU A 100 11.47 -10.09 15.39
CA GLU A 100 10.28 -9.30 15.70
C GLU A 100 9.55 -8.89 14.41
N LEU A 101 10.27 -8.40 13.40
CA LEU A 101 9.69 -8.04 12.10
C LEU A 101 9.03 -9.23 11.41
N TRP A 102 9.69 -10.41 11.41
CA TRP A 102 9.13 -11.64 10.86
C TRP A 102 7.86 -12.05 11.61
N GLY A 103 7.87 -11.97 12.94
CA GLY A 103 6.68 -12.23 13.78
C GLY A 103 5.51 -11.33 13.42
N LEU A 104 5.76 -10.04 13.17
CA LEU A 104 4.74 -9.09 12.74
C LEU A 104 4.16 -9.44 11.36
N MET A 105 5.02 -9.78 10.40
CA MET A 105 4.56 -10.18 9.06
C MET A 105 3.76 -11.48 9.09
N LEU A 106 4.20 -12.46 9.89
CA LEU A 106 3.47 -13.72 10.09
C LEU A 106 2.10 -13.47 10.71
N GLY A 107 2.02 -12.67 11.78
CA GLY A 107 0.75 -12.31 12.43
C GLY A 107 -0.20 -11.58 11.47
N TYR A 108 0.33 -10.64 10.68
CA TYR A 108 -0.44 -9.94 9.66
C TYR A 108 -1.03 -10.91 8.64
N ASN A 109 -0.20 -11.80 8.08
CA ASN A 109 -0.63 -12.77 7.07
C ASN A 109 -1.63 -13.78 7.63
N LEU A 110 -1.48 -14.20 8.89
CA LEU A 110 -2.43 -15.09 9.56
C LEU A 110 -3.81 -14.43 9.68
N VAL A 111 -3.87 -13.21 10.20
CA VAL A 111 -5.14 -12.45 10.33
C VAL A 111 -5.78 -12.28 8.95
N ARG A 112 -4.99 -11.93 7.94
CA ARG A 112 -5.47 -11.77 6.55
C ARG A 112 -5.98 -13.08 5.97
N ARG A 113 -5.30 -14.19 6.21
CA ARG A 113 -5.71 -15.51 5.75
C ARG A 113 -7.06 -15.91 6.34
N GLU A 114 -7.23 -15.79 7.65
CA GLU A 114 -8.48 -16.17 8.31
C GLU A 114 -9.64 -15.25 7.91
N ALA A 115 -9.39 -13.94 7.77
CA ALA A 115 -10.37 -13.02 7.21
C ALA A 115 -10.74 -13.38 5.76
N ASN A 116 -9.77 -13.81 4.93
CA ASN A 116 -10.05 -14.20 3.55
C ASN A 116 -10.94 -15.43 3.50
N LEU A 117 -10.60 -16.44 4.32
CA LEU A 117 -11.40 -17.67 4.43
C LEU A 117 -12.81 -17.41 4.96
N ALA A 118 -12.99 -16.40 5.82
CA ALA A 118 -14.30 -15.95 6.26
C ALA A 118 -15.07 -15.21 5.14
N ALA A 119 -14.38 -14.49 4.24
CA ALA A 119 -15.02 -13.68 3.20
C ALA A 119 -15.46 -14.49 1.96
N VAL A 120 -14.70 -15.52 1.59
CA VAL A 120 -14.93 -16.35 0.39
C VAL A 120 -16.36 -16.92 0.31
N PRO A 121 -16.93 -17.53 1.37
CA PRO A 121 -18.32 -18.04 1.34
C PRO A 121 -19.37 -16.97 1.04
N HIS A 122 -19.08 -15.70 1.33
CA HIS A 122 -19.98 -14.58 1.11
C HIS A 122 -19.73 -13.87 -0.24
N LYS A 123 -18.82 -14.37 -1.08
CA LYS A 123 -18.40 -13.74 -2.35
C LYS A 123 -17.92 -12.29 -2.16
N ARG A 124 -17.31 -12.00 -1.00
CA ARG A 124 -16.77 -10.67 -0.67
C ARG A 124 -15.25 -10.68 -0.70
N ALA A 125 -14.66 -9.54 -1.01
CA ALA A 125 -13.20 -9.40 -1.02
C ALA A 125 -12.63 -9.31 0.41
N LEU A 126 -11.41 -9.82 0.59
CA LEU A 126 -10.68 -9.78 1.87
C LEU A 126 -10.56 -8.36 2.45
N ASN A 127 -10.37 -7.36 1.60
CA ASN A 127 -10.20 -5.96 2.01
C ASN A 127 -11.49 -5.36 2.62
N GLU A 128 -12.63 -6.04 2.46
CA GLU A 128 -13.91 -5.64 3.02
C GLU A 128 -14.09 -6.04 4.49
N ILE A 129 -13.28 -6.93 5.05
CA ILE A 129 -13.26 -7.17 6.51
C ILE A 129 -12.32 -6.16 7.18
N SER A 130 -12.76 -5.57 8.29
CA SER A 130 -11.93 -4.65 9.08
C SER A 130 -10.75 -5.37 9.71
N PHE A 131 -9.54 -5.09 9.21
CA PHE A 131 -8.31 -5.68 9.74
C PHE A 131 -8.12 -5.39 11.23
N LYS A 132 -8.40 -4.16 11.68
CA LYS A 132 -8.25 -3.77 13.09
C LYS A 132 -9.08 -4.66 14.01
N TYR A 133 -10.37 -4.79 13.72
CA TYR A 133 -11.28 -5.59 14.54
C TYR A 133 -11.00 -7.09 14.40
N ALA A 134 -10.70 -7.57 13.19
CA ALA A 134 -10.30 -8.96 12.97
C ALA A 134 -9.02 -9.32 13.74
N CYS A 135 -8.01 -8.44 13.76
CA CYS A 135 -6.77 -8.67 14.50
C CYS A 135 -7.02 -8.75 16.01
N GLN A 136 -7.83 -7.86 16.57
CA GLN A 136 -8.20 -7.87 17.99
C GLN A 136 -8.99 -9.12 18.35
N PHE A 137 -9.99 -9.47 17.54
CA PHE A 137 -10.85 -10.64 17.74
C PHE A 137 -10.09 -11.96 17.62
N ILE A 138 -9.27 -12.12 16.57
CA ILE A 138 -8.44 -13.33 16.42
C ILE A 138 -7.45 -13.43 17.58
N GLY A 139 -6.83 -12.32 17.98
CA GLY A 139 -5.96 -12.28 19.15
C GLY A 139 -6.65 -12.74 20.44
N SER A 140 -7.90 -12.33 20.68
CA SER A 140 -8.67 -12.78 21.86
C SER A 140 -9.07 -14.25 21.73
N GLN A 141 -9.50 -14.70 20.56
CA GLN A 141 -9.87 -16.09 20.32
C GLN A 141 -8.67 -17.03 20.48
N LEU A 142 -7.49 -16.65 19.99
CA LEU A 142 -6.27 -17.45 20.17
C LEU A 142 -5.90 -17.63 21.64
N LYS A 143 -6.09 -16.61 22.49
CA LYS A 143 -5.89 -16.76 23.95
C LYS A 143 -6.85 -17.79 24.56
N VAL A 144 -8.12 -17.77 24.15
CA VAL A 144 -9.11 -18.76 24.60
C VAL A 144 -8.76 -20.17 24.09
N MET A 145 -8.38 -20.30 22.82
CA MET A 145 -8.02 -21.58 22.22
C MET A 145 -6.73 -22.16 22.81
N ALA A 146 -5.76 -21.32 23.20
CA ALA A 146 -4.52 -21.76 23.84
C ALA A 146 -4.77 -22.44 25.19
N ASN A 147 -5.79 -22.01 25.93
CA ASN A 147 -6.19 -22.62 27.20
C ASN A 147 -7.06 -23.88 27.04
N ALA A 148 -7.42 -24.25 25.81
CA ALA A 148 -8.32 -25.36 25.57
C ALA A 148 -7.55 -26.69 25.46
N LEU A 149 -7.83 -27.61 26.39
CA LEU A 149 -7.09 -28.87 26.56
C LEU A 149 -7.17 -29.83 25.37
N SER A 150 -8.28 -29.83 24.62
CA SER A 150 -8.45 -30.74 23.47
C SER A 150 -8.12 -30.05 22.15
N ARG A 151 -7.06 -30.54 21.51
CA ARG A 151 -6.58 -30.14 20.17
C ARG A 151 -7.48 -30.65 19.04
N GLN A 152 -8.24 -31.71 19.28
CA GLN A 152 -9.13 -32.36 18.31
C GLN A 152 -10.23 -31.41 17.82
N TYR A 153 -10.67 -30.47 18.66
CA TYR A 153 -11.71 -29.50 18.32
C TYR A 153 -11.20 -28.26 17.58
N THR A 154 -9.90 -28.15 17.30
CA THR A 154 -9.32 -26.98 16.61
C THR A 154 -10.02 -26.64 15.30
N PRO A 155 -10.33 -27.60 14.39
CA PRO A 155 -11.05 -27.28 13.16
C PRO A 155 -12.43 -26.67 13.40
N LYS A 156 -13.18 -27.20 14.38
CA LYS A 156 -14.51 -26.70 14.77
C LYS A 156 -14.42 -25.27 15.31
N ARG A 157 -13.42 -24.98 16.15
CA ARG A 157 -13.17 -23.63 16.69
C ARG A 157 -12.78 -22.65 15.60
N LEU A 158 -11.94 -23.05 14.64
CA LEU A 158 -11.57 -22.22 13.49
C LEU A 158 -12.78 -21.93 12.58
N ALA A 159 -13.65 -22.92 12.37
CA ALA A 159 -14.89 -22.71 11.62
C ALA A 159 -15.83 -21.70 12.31
N ALA A 160 -15.96 -21.80 13.65
CA ALA A 160 -16.71 -20.82 14.43
C ALA A 160 -16.08 -19.42 14.36
N LEU A 161 -14.77 -19.31 14.57
CA LEU A 161 -14.03 -18.04 14.44
C LEU A 161 -14.27 -17.36 13.09
N ARG A 162 -14.23 -18.12 11.99
CA ARG A 162 -14.47 -17.58 10.65
C ARG A 162 -15.90 -17.11 10.45
N ARG A 163 -16.88 -17.82 11.03
CA ARG A 163 -18.28 -17.36 11.03
C ARG A 163 -18.41 -16.04 11.77
N ASP A 164 -17.77 -15.89 12.92
CA ASP A 164 -17.91 -14.68 13.73
C ASP A 164 -17.19 -13.47 13.12
N LEU A 165 -16.11 -13.71 12.34
CA LEU A 165 -15.40 -12.65 11.63
C LEU A 165 -16.28 -11.88 10.62
N THR A 166 -17.38 -12.46 10.14
CA THR A 166 -18.26 -11.82 9.15
C THR A 166 -18.94 -10.58 9.70
N VAL A 167 -19.09 -10.45 11.03
CA VAL A 167 -19.62 -9.24 11.68
C VAL A 167 -18.74 -8.02 11.40
N PHE A 168 -17.46 -8.21 11.09
CA PHE A 168 -16.52 -7.12 10.81
C PHE A 168 -16.45 -6.71 9.35
N PHE A 169 -17.41 -7.13 8.52
CA PHE A 169 -17.55 -6.55 7.19
C PHE A 169 -17.77 -5.05 7.29
N LYS A 170 -16.96 -4.29 6.56
CA LYS A 170 -17.06 -2.85 6.44
C LYS A 170 -18.31 -2.50 5.66
N GLU A 171 -19.08 -1.58 6.20
CA GLU A 171 -20.07 -0.84 5.43
C GLU A 171 -19.36 0.20 4.57
N LYS A 172 -19.60 0.18 3.25
CA LYS A 172 -19.12 1.22 2.34
C LYS A 172 -19.98 2.47 2.54
N ARG A 173 -19.58 3.33 3.48
CA ARG A 173 -20.21 4.64 3.65
C ARG A 173 -19.51 5.65 2.74
N PRO A 174 -20.20 6.29 1.79
CA PRO A 174 -19.60 7.32 0.97
C PRO A 174 -19.10 8.44 1.89
N ARG A 175 -17.80 8.72 1.86
CA ARG A 175 -17.24 9.82 2.63
C ARG A 175 -17.56 11.10 1.87
N PRO A 176 -18.32 12.05 2.45
CA PRO A 176 -18.58 13.31 1.78
C PRO A 176 -17.25 14.03 1.51
N SER A 177 -17.12 14.60 0.32
CA SER A 177 -15.96 15.41 -0.05
C SER A 177 -15.85 16.56 0.95
N ARG A 178 -14.74 16.58 1.70
CA ARG A 178 -14.36 17.69 2.55
C ARG A 178 -13.19 18.38 1.85
N PRO A 179 -13.45 19.42 1.02
CA PRO A 179 -12.37 20.13 0.36
C PRO A 179 -11.38 20.60 1.43
N ARG A 180 -10.08 20.51 1.14
CA ARG A 180 -9.04 20.99 2.04
C ARG A 180 -9.09 22.52 2.03
N VAL A 181 -9.95 23.08 2.87
CA VAL A 181 -10.13 24.53 3.04
C VAL A 181 -9.45 24.94 4.33
N VAL A 182 -8.68 26.03 4.27
CA VAL A 182 -8.17 26.70 5.46
C VAL A 182 -9.34 27.38 6.13
N LYS A 183 -9.88 26.78 7.20
CA LYS A 183 -11.01 27.37 7.95
C LYS A 183 -10.64 28.67 8.66
N VAL A 184 -9.38 28.84 9.04
CA VAL A 184 -8.84 30.02 9.73
C VAL A 184 -7.38 30.21 9.29
N ASN A 185 -6.97 31.46 9.01
CA ASN A 185 -5.58 31.79 8.70
C ASN A 185 -4.68 31.43 9.89
N LYS A 186 -3.54 30.76 9.64
CA LYS A 186 -2.63 30.25 10.69
C LYS A 186 -1.91 31.35 11.49
N SER A 187 -1.95 32.60 11.03
CA SER A 187 -1.28 33.73 11.66
C SER A 187 -2.29 34.64 12.37
N ARG A 188 -2.03 34.96 13.64
CA ARG A 188 -2.68 36.07 14.36
C ARG A 188 -2.25 37.44 13.81
N TYR A 189 -1.14 37.49 13.08
CA TYR A 189 -0.59 38.73 12.57
C TYR A 189 -1.13 39.04 11.17
N PRO A 190 -1.50 40.31 10.90
CA PRO A 190 -1.91 40.76 9.58
C PRO A 190 -0.76 40.58 8.57
N VAL A 191 -1.11 40.16 7.37
CA VAL A 191 -0.13 39.98 6.28
C VAL A 191 0.28 41.36 5.76
N ASN A 192 1.54 41.76 6.00
CA ASN A 192 2.09 42.98 5.43
C ASN A 192 2.41 42.79 3.95
N ARG A 193 1.48 43.18 3.07
CA ARG A 193 1.65 43.11 1.60
C ARG A 193 2.64 44.13 1.03
N LYS A 194 3.11 45.08 1.84
CA LYS A 194 4.12 46.09 1.48
C LYS A 194 5.50 45.77 2.07
N ALA A 195 5.69 44.58 2.66
CA ALA A 195 7.00 44.19 3.18
C ALA A 195 8.02 44.17 2.04
N ALA A 196 9.05 45.00 2.14
CA ALA A 196 10.15 44.99 1.19
C ALA A 196 10.82 43.60 1.22
N PRO A 197 11.24 43.05 0.06
CA PRO A 197 12.01 41.82 0.05
C PRO A 197 13.27 42.03 0.89
N LEU A 198 13.58 41.07 1.76
CA LEU A 198 14.85 41.04 2.50
C LEU A 198 16.00 41.06 1.48
N LYS A 199 16.59 42.23 1.26
CA LYS A 199 17.82 42.36 0.49
C LYS A 199 18.93 41.76 1.35
N TRP A 200 19.42 40.58 0.98
CA TRP A 200 20.66 40.06 1.51
C TRP A 200 21.81 40.93 1.00
N THR A 201 22.27 41.87 1.81
CA THR A 201 23.57 42.51 1.61
C THR A 201 24.62 41.54 2.13
N ALA A 202 25.39 40.93 1.23
CA ALA A 202 26.57 40.18 1.61
C ALA A 202 27.54 41.12 2.35
N LEU A 203 28.01 40.71 3.52
CA LEU A 203 29.02 41.46 4.26
C LEU A 203 30.34 41.44 3.45
N PRO A 204 31.09 42.55 3.40
CA PRO A 204 32.39 42.55 2.75
C PRO A 204 33.34 41.62 3.51
N THR A 205 33.93 40.67 2.80
CA THR A 205 35.07 39.88 3.28
C THR A 205 36.24 40.81 3.57
N GLN A 206 36.77 40.72 4.80
CA GLN A 206 38.06 41.30 5.21
C GLN A 206 39.23 40.55 4.58
#